data_AF-A0A0K8Q799-F1
#
_entry.id   AF-A0A0K8Q799-F1
#
_cell.length_a   1.000
_cell.length_b   1.000
_cell.length_c   1.000
_cell.angle_alpha   90.00
_cell.angle_beta   90.00
_cell.angle_gamma   90.00
#
_symmetry.space_group_name_H-M   'P 1'
#
loop_
_entity.id
_entity.type
_entity.pdbx_description
1 polymer ?
#
loop_
_entity_poly.entity_id
_entity_poly.type
_entity_poly.pdbx_seq_one_letter_code
_entity_poly.pdbx_strand_id
1 'polypeptide(L)'
;MTCSALKKRYRDVLRGENVVFVFLQGSKDRISDRLASRHGHFMPPALLESQFDALEAPTEDENHIALCVSATPSEEAQEIIDRLHLDPAGAAAPQLP
;
A
#
# COMPACT_ATOMS: atom_id res chain seq x y z
N MET A 1 -7.02 11.18 6.79
CA MET A 1 -6.36 11.63 5.54
C MET A 1 -5.97 10.40 4.76
N THR A 2 -6.64 10.11 3.64
CA THR A 2 -6.26 8.99 2.75
C THR A 2 -5.41 9.57 1.61
N CYS A 3 -4.09 9.38 1.69
CA CYS A 3 -3.17 9.72 0.60
C CYS A 3 -2.84 8.43 -0.15
N SER A 4 -3.07 8.39 -1.46
CA SER A 4 -2.70 7.24 -2.29
C SER A 4 -1.18 7.13 -2.51
N ALA A 5 -0.41 8.18 -2.17
CA ALA A 5 1.06 8.23 -2.26
C ALA A 5 1.63 7.78 -3.62
N LEU A 6 0.86 7.99 -4.69
CA LEU A 6 1.15 7.46 -6.02
C LEU A 6 2.40 8.07 -6.65
N LYS A 7 2.66 9.36 -6.40
CA LYS A 7 3.83 10.08 -6.91
C LYS A 7 4.96 10.10 -5.88
N LYS A 8 6.20 10.02 -6.35
CA LYS A 8 7.42 10.09 -5.53
C LYS A 8 7.41 11.31 -4.62
N ARG A 9 7.05 12.49 -5.16
CA ARG A 9 6.94 13.74 -4.38
C ARG A 9 6.04 13.64 -3.15
N TYR A 10 5.01 12.80 -3.19
CA TYR A 10 4.11 12.62 -2.05
C TYR A 10 4.72 11.66 -1.03
N ARG A 11 5.45 10.63 -1.50
CA ARG A 11 6.22 9.75 -0.64
C ARG A 11 7.35 10.52 0.05
N ASP A 12 8.03 11.42 -0.65
CA ASP A 12 9.08 12.26 -0.06
C ASP A 12 8.60 13.08 1.14
N VAL A 13 7.37 13.60 1.10
CA VAL A 13 6.74 14.33 2.21
C VAL A 13 6.41 13.40 3.39
N LEU A 14 6.15 12.11 3.12
CA LEU A 14 5.76 11.12 4.12
C LEU A 14 6.94 10.27 4.64
N ARG A 15 8.09 10.28 3.94
CA ARG A 15 9.29 9.52 4.31
C ARG A 15 9.79 9.97 5.69
N GLY A 16 10.29 9.01 6.46
CA GLY A 16 10.91 9.21 7.77
C GLY A 16 11.59 7.91 8.21
N GLU A 17 12.41 7.98 9.26
CA GLU A 17 13.23 6.84 9.72
C GLU A 17 12.42 5.58 10.04
N ASN A 18 11.18 5.75 10.52
CA ASN A 18 10.28 4.66 10.91
C ASN A 18 9.11 4.45 9.93
N VAL A 19 9.24 4.93 8.68
CA VAL A 19 8.19 4.80 7.66
C VAL A 19 8.63 3.82 6.59
N VAL A 20 7.78 2.80 6.36
CA VAL A 20 7.91 1.84 5.26
C VAL A 20 6.69 1.95 4.35
N PHE A 21 6.91 2.05 3.05
CA PHE A 21 5.83 2.03 2.06
C PHE A 21 5.51 0.59 1.63
N VAL A 22 4.25 0.19 1.72
CA VAL A 22 3.79 -1.08 1.13
C VAL A 22 3.18 -0.80 -0.23
N PHE A 23 3.85 -1.22 -1.28
CA PHE A 23 3.39 -1.05 -2.66
C PHE A 23 2.67 -2.31 -3.15
N LEU A 24 1.34 -2.23 -3.16
CA LEU A 24 0.47 -3.29 -3.66
C LEU A 24 0.37 -3.20 -5.19
N GLN A 25 1.12 -4.06 -5.87
CA GLN A 25 1.19 -4.11 -7.34
C GLN A 25 0.11 -5.02 -7.91
N GLY A 26 -0.66 -4.53 -8.90
CA GLY A 26 -1.64 -5.36 -9.59
C GLY A 26 -1.95 -4.82 -10.98
N SER A 27 -2.43 -5.69 -11.86
CA SER A 27 -2.95 -5.25 -13.16
C SER A 27 -4.24 -4.45 -12.99
N LYS A 28 -4.52 -3.55 -13.95
CA LYS A 28 -5.76 -2.75 -13.98
C LYS A 28 -7.00 -3.64 -13.87
N ASP A 29 -7.04 -4.73 -14.62
CA ASP A 29 -8.15 -5.69 -14.62
C ASP A 29 -8.37 -6.31 -13.24
N ARG A 30 -7.28 -6.76 -12.59
CA ARG A 30 -7.36 -7.39 -11.29
C ARG A 30 -7.81 -6.45 -10.18
N ILE A 31 -7.32 -5.20 -10.21
CA ILE A 31 -7.76 -4.17 -9.26
C ILE A 31 -9.21 -3.78 -9.54
N SER A 32 -9.61 -3.70 -10.81
CA SER A 32 -10.99 -3.45 -11.22
C SER A 32 -11.95 -4.53 -10.70
N ASP A 33 -11.60 -5.81 -10.85
CA ASP A 33 -12.40 -6.94 -10.37
C ASP A 33 -12.61 -6.87 -8.84
N ARG A 34 -11.53 -6.59 -8.09
CA ARG A 34 -11.60 -6.40 -6.63
C ARG A 34 -12.43 -5.19 -6.20
N LEU A 35 -12.43 -4.11 -6.99
CA LEU A 35 -13.27 -2.95 -6.74
C LEU A 35 -14.74 -3.26 -7.03
N ALA A 36 -15.02 -3.96 -8.13
CA ALA A 36 -16.37 -4.36 -8.52
C ALA A 36 -17.03 -5.30 -7.50
N SER A 37 -16.26 -6.15 -6.81
CA SER A 37 -16.78 -7.04 -5.76
C SER A 37 -17.11 -6.33 -4.44
N ARG A 38 -16.74 -5.06 -4.25
CA ARG A 38 -17.04 -4.30 -3.03
C ARG A 38 -18.45 -3.73 -3.09
N HIS A 39 -19.30 -4.14 -2.15
CA HIS A 39 -20.63 -3.58 -1.99
C HIS A 39 -20.55 -2.24 -1.25
N GLY A 40 -21.13 -1.17 -1.80
CA GLY A 40 -21.31 0.11 -1.10
C GLY A 40 -20.27 1.22 -1.39
N HIS A 41 -19.21 0.94 -2.15
CA HIS A 41 -18.22 1.95 -2.56
C HIS A 41 -17.91 1.83 -4.06
N PHE A 42 -18.72 2.50 -4.89
CA PHE A 42 -18.47 2.56 -6.32
C PHE A 42 -17.32 3.53 -6.61
N MET A 43 -16.19 3.00 -7.09
CA MET A 43 -15.09 3.81 -7.61
C MET A 43 -15.28 3.92 -9.14
N PRO A 44 -15.41 5.14 -9.70
CA PRO A 44 -15.57 5.29 -11.15
C PRO A 44 -14.36 4.69 -11.89
N PRO A 45 -14.56 3.95 -13.00
CA PRO A 45 -13.45 3.41 -13.79
C PRO A 45 -12.41 4.47 -14.22
N ALA A 46 -12.87 5.69 -14.52
CA ALA A 46 -12.01 6.83 -14.85
C ALA A 46 -11.08 7.24 -13.69
N LEU A 47 -11.50 7.04 -12.44
CA LEU A 47 -10.65 7.32 -11.29
C LEU A 47 -9.55 6.27 -11.17
N LEU A 48 -9.86 4.99 -11.40
CA LEU A 48 -8.86 3.93 -11.44
C LEU A 48 -7.81 4.21 -12.52
N GLU A 49 -8.27 4.59 -13.71
CA GLU A 49 -7.39 4.99 -14.82
C GLU A 49 -6.46 6.14 -14.44
N SER A 50 -6.99 7.23 -13.88
CA SER A 50 -6.16 8.35 -13.43
C SER A 50 -5.14 7.97 -12.34
N GLN A 51 -5.43 6.96 -11.52
CA GLN A 51 -4.50 6.47 -10.51
C GLN A 51 -3.34 5.69 -11.14
N PHE A 52 -3.62 4.85 -12.13
CA PHE A 52 -2.58 4.15 -12.89
C PHE A 52 -1.72 5.14 -13.69
N ASP A 53 -2.34 6.16 -14.31
CA ASP A 53 -1.60 7.19 -15.05
C ASP A 53 -0.70 8.04 -14.13
N ALA A 54 -1.13 8.27 -12.89
CA ALA A 54 -0.39 9.03 -11.90
C ALA A 54 0.63 8.20 -11.09
N LEU A 55 0.66 6.87 -11.27
CA LEU A 55 1.49 5.96 -10.50
C LEU A 55 2.96 6.05 -10.92
N GLU A 56 3.79 6.49 -9.97
CA GLU A 56 5.24 6.42 -10.06
C GLU A 56 5.67 5.30 -9.10
N ALA A 57 6.02 4.12 -9.62
CA ALA A 57 6.45 2.99 -8.80
C ALA A 57 7.61 3.39 -7.87
N PRO A 58 7.63 2.92 -6.60
CA PRO A 58 8.74 3.19 -5.70
C PRO A 58 10.07 2.69 -6.27
N THR A 59 11.11 3.48 -6.07
CA THR A 59 12.48 3.17 -6.48
C THR A 59 13.30 2.59 -5.33
N GLU A 60 14.50 2.08 -5.61
CA GLU A 60 15.37 1.45 -4.60
C GLU A 60 15.84 2.42 -3.50
N ASP A 61 15.81 3.74 -3.74
CA ASP A 61 16.08 4.77 -2.71
C ASP A 61 14.95 4.95 -1.70
N GLU A 62 13.83 4.25 -1.88
CA GLU A 62 12.66 4.33 -1.00
C GLU A 62 12.61 3.11 -0.10
N ASN A 63 12.40 3.32 1.21
CA ASN A 63 12.13 2.23 2.14
C ASN A 63 10.74 1.64 1.86
N HIS A 64 10.69 0.58 1.04
CA HIS A 64 9.45 0.00 0.59
C HIS A 64 9.53 -1.52 0.45
N ILE A 65 8.37 -2.16 0.52
CA ILE A 65 8.17 -3.53 0.06
C ILE A 65 7.15 -3.55 -1.07
N ALA A 66 7.39 -4.39 -2.07
CA ALA A 66 6.44 -4.64 -3.14
C ALA A 66 5.77 -6.00 -2.92
N LEU A 67 4.45 -6.01 -3.06
CA LEU A 67 3.63 -7.21 -2.96
C LEU A 67 2.66 -7.25 -4.12
N CYS A 68 2.64 -8.36 -4.86
CA CYS A 68 1.66 -8.57 -5.91
C CYS A 68 0.30 -8.81 -5.26
N VAL A 69 -0.73 -8.14 -5.75
CA VAL A 69 -2.13 -8.33 -5.38
C VAL A 69 -2.57 -9.68 -5.95
N SER A 70 -2.08 -10.73 -5.31
CA SER A 70 -2.04 -12.17 -5.58
C SER A 70 -3.20 -13.02 -5.13
N ALA A 71 -3.75 -12.63 -3.99
CA ALA A 71 -4.35 -13.57 -3.07
C ALA A 71 -5.62 -12.95 -2.48
N THR A 72 -6.08 -13.43 -1.33
CA THR A 72 -7.11 -12.74 -0.55
C THR A 72 -6.50 -11.59 0.27
N PRO A 73 -7.29 -10.59 0.68
CA PRO A 73 -6.78 -9.50 1.53
C PRO A 73 -6.13 -9.98 2.83
N SER A 74 -6.62 -11.08 3.42
CA SER A 74 -6.06 -11.65 4.65
C SER A 74 -4.68 -12.27 4.43
N GLU A 75 -4.48 -12.98 3.32
CA GLU A 75 -3.18 -13.57 2.97
C GLU A 75 -2.15 -12.48 2.66
N GLU A 76 -2.54 -11.44 1.92
CA GLU A 76 -1.68 -10.30 1.60
C GLU A 76 -1.30 -9.52 2.88
N ALA A 77 -2.25 -9.34 3.81
CA ALA A 77 -1.98 -8.71 5.09
C ALA A 77 -1.00 -9.53 5.94
N GLN A 78 -1.16 -10.85 5.99
CA GLN A 78 -0.23 -11.72 6.72
C GLN A 78 1.17 -11.65 6.13
N GLU A 79 1.30 -11.68 4.79
CA GLU A 79 2.59 -11.55 4.14
C GLU A 79 3.28 -10.20 4.44
N ILE A 80 2.52 -9.11 4.53
CA ILE A 80 3.06 -7.80 4.95
C ILE A 80 3.57 -7.86 6.39
N ILE A 81 2.79 -8.44 7.30
CA ILE A 81 3.17 -8.60 8.71
C ILE A 81 4.47 -9.40 8.82
N ASP A 82 4.57 -10.51 8.10
CA ASP A 82 5.73 -11.40 8.12
C ASP A 82 6.98 -10.70 7.55
N ARG A 83 6.86 -10.02 6.40
CA ARG A 83 7.98 -9.33 5.74
C ARG A 83 8.49 -8.12 6.51
N LEU A 84 7.60 -7.43 7.21
CA LEU A 84 7.97 -6.25 8.02
C LEU A 84 8.30 -6.62 9.46
N HIS A 85 8.25 -7.91 9.81
CA HIS A 85 8.44 -8.40 11.18
C HIS A 85 7.60 -7.63 12.20
N LEU A 86 6.36 -7.28 11.81
CA LEU A 86 5.46 -6.54 12.69
C LEU A 86 4.97 -7.50 13.77
N ASP A 87 5.21 -7.13 15.03
CA ASP A 87 4.57 -7.82 16.13
C ASP A 87 3.07 -7.43 16.11
N PRO A 88 2.13 -8.38 15.99
CA PRO A 88 0.70 -8.06 16.10
C PRO A 88 0.33 -7.43 17.45
N ALA A 89 1.23 -7.46 18.45
CA ALA A 89 1.10 -6.80 19.75
C ALA A 89 1.92 -5.49 19.89
N GLY A 90 2.53 -4.97 18.82
CA GLY A 90 3.55 -3.91 18.82
C GLY A 90 3.10 -2.46 19.05
N ALA A 91 2.19 -2.17 19.99
CA ALA A 91 2.18 -0.88 20.67
C ALA A 91 3.17 -0.94 21.86
N ALA A 92 4.46 -1.07 21.56
CA ALA A 92 5.49 -1.03 22.59
C ALA A 92 5.53 0.39 23.17
N ALA A 93 5.09 0.52 24.42
CA ALA A 93 5.27 1.73 25.22
C ALA A 93 6.78 2.07 25.30
N PRO A 94 7.15 3.36 25.34
CA PRO A 94 8.55 3.73 25.47
C PRO A 94 9.01 3.39 26.89
N GLN A 95 9.97 2.48 27.02
CA GLN A 95 10.86 2.46 28.19
C GLN A 95 12.12 3.28 27.82
N LEU A 96 12.10 4.55 28.23
CA LEU A 96 13.32 5.34 28.45
C LEU A 96 14.02 4.84 29.73
N PRO A 97 15.33 5.13 29.91
CA PRO A 97 16.25 4.43 30.81
C PRO A 97 15.89 4.48 32.29
#